data_AF-A0A7S2V5N0-F1
#
_entry.id   AF-A0A7S2V5N0-F1
#
_cell.length_a   1.000
_cell.length_b   1.000
_cell.length_c   1.000
_cell.angle_alpha   90.00
_cell.angle_beta   90.00
_cell.angle_gamma   90.00
#
_symmetry.space_group_name_H-M   'P 1'
#
loop_
_entity.id
_entity.type
_entity.pdbx_description
1 polymer ?
#
loop_
_entity_poly.entity_id
_entity_poly.type
_entity_poly.pdbx_seq_one_letter_code
_entity_poly.pdbx_strand_id
1 'polypeptide(L)'
;EGGGQLTNLLGYTLAVCRTLVDSRKVRLDVLQILVQIHEDMGEVDHATICQCLQFLGKAEEVARILKQLVEGTPQQALLAYQVAFDLVESEDQQFVMDVLTHLPAKDGGPAPAAAPAAAPAAA
;
A
#
# COMPACT_ATOMS: atom_id res chain seq x y z
N GLU A 1 -5.06 -5.24 -27.02
CA GLU A 1 -3.77 -5.74 -26.48
C GLU A 1 -2.79 -4.63 -26.02
N GLY A 2 -3.26 -3.44 -25.62
CA GLY A 2 -2.38 -2.34 -25.22
C GLY A 2 -2.16 -2.15 -23.71
N GLY A 3 -3.09 -2.61 -22.86
CA GLY A 3 -3.06 -2.35 -21.41
C GLY A 3 -1.88 -2.97 -20.68
N GLY A 4 -1.51 -4.22 -21.03
CA GLY A 4 -0.42 -4.93 -20.34
C GLY A 4 0.96 -4.30 -20.52
N GLN A 5 1.24 -3.62 -21.64
CA GLN A 5 2.53 -2.94 -21.81
C GLN A 5 2.65 -1.70 -20.93
N LEU A 6 1.52 -1.00 -20.73
CA LEU A 6 1.47 0.19 -19.90
C LEU A 6 1.62 -0.16 -18.42
N THR A 7 0.97 -1.23 -17.95
CA THR A 7 1.17 -1.75 -16.58
C THR A 7 2.63 -2.16 -16.34
N ASN A 8 3.27 -2.83 -17.30
CA ASN A 8 4.69 -3.20 -17.21
C ASN A 8 5.61 -1.96 -17.18
N LEU A 9 5.29 -0.92 -17.96
CA LEU A 9 6.05 0.32 -17.98
C LEU A 9 5.91 1.09 -16.64
N LEU A 10 4.73 1.10 -16.04
CA LEU A 10 4.49 1.72 -14.74
C LEU A 10 5.25 0.98 -13.62
N GLY A 11 5.19 -0.35 -13.62
CA GLY A 11 5.98 -1.18 -12.70
C GLY A 11 7.49 -0.98 -12.85
N TYR A 12 7.98 -0.88 -14.09
CA TYR A 12 9.39 -0.57 -14.35
C TYR A 12 9.77 0.85 -13.90
N THR A 13 8.92 1.84 -14.17
CA THR A 13 9.15 3.24 -13.74
C THR A 13 9.20 3.35 -12.23
N LEU A 14 8.35 2.60 -11.52
CA LEU A 14 8.38 2.51 -10.06
C LEU A 14 9.69 1.88 -9.54
N ALA A 15 10.14 0.78 -10.17
CA ALA A 15 11.40 0.13 -9.81
C ALA A 15 12.61 1.05 -10.02
N VAL A 16 12.63 1.81 -11.12
CA VAL A 16 13.65 2.84 -11.39
C VAL A 16 13.58 3.98 -10.38
N CYS A 17 12.39 4.45 -10.01
CA CYS A 17 12.22 5.47 -8.97
C CYS A 17 12.74 5.02 -7.60
N ARG A 18 12.64 3.73 -7.28
CA ARG A 18 13.19 3.15 -6.05
C ARG A 18 14.71 3.09 -6.02
N THR A 19 15.35 2.89 -7.16
CA THR A 19 16.78 2.53 -7.23
C THR A 19 17.69 3.64 -7.72
N LEU A 20 17.19 4.52 -8.59
CA LEU A 20 18.03 5.47 -9.35
C LEU A 20 17.73 6.93 -9.05
N VAL A 21 16.57 7.25 -8.46
CA VAL A 21 16.19 8.64 -8.17
C VAL A 21 16.65 9.02 -6.77
N ASP A 22 17.78 9.71 -6.66
CA ASP A 22 18.35 10.18 -5.39
C ASP A 22 17.53 11.29 -4.73
N SER A 23 16.93 12.17 -5.54
CA SER A 23 16.16 13.30 -5.02
C SER A 23 14.80 12.86 -4.51
N ARG A 24 14.61 12.95 -3.19
CA ARG A 24 13.31 12.67 -2.54
C ARG A 24 12.18 13.40 -3.25
N LYS A 25 12.33 14.70 -3.52
CA LYS A 25 11.30 15.53 -4.17
C LYS A 25 10.88 14.97 -5.54
N VAL A 26 11.85 14.66 -6.40
CA VAL A 26 11.57 14.09 -7.73
C VAL A 26 10.90 12.72 -7.61
N ARG A 27 11.34 11.91 -6.64
CA ARG A 27 10.70 10.62 -6.34
C ARG A 27 9.24 10.82 -5.94
N LEU A 28 8.94 11.81 -5.09
CA LEU A 28 7.56 12.10 -4.68
C LEU A 28 6.71 12.57 -5.87
N ASP A 29 7.25 13.45 -6.73
CA ASP A 29 6.54 13.98 -7.90
C ASP A 29 6.22 12.86 -8.90
N VAL A 30 7.15 11.93 -9.15
CA VAL A 30 6.93 10.80 -10.06
C VAL A 30 5.93 9.80 -9.48
N LEU A 31 5.98 9.51 -8.18
CA LEU A 31 4.99 8.65 -7.51
C LEU A 31 3.58 9.25 -7.61
N GLN A 32 3.46 10.58 -7.52
CA GLN A 32 2.17 11.25 -7.64
C GLN A 32 1.59 11.17 -9.07
N ILE A 33 2.45 11.25 -10.10
CA ILE A 33 2.04 11.05 -11.50
C ILE A 33 1.65 9.58 -11.75
N LEU A 34 2.39 8.63 -11.17
CA LEU A 34 2.06 7.19 -11.25
C LEU A 34 0.66 6.90 -10.70
N VAL A 35 0.29 7.50 -9.56
CA VAL A 35 -1.05 7.35 -8.97
C VAL A 35 -2.13 7.89 -9.91
N GLN A 36 -1.97 9.09 -10.45
CA GLN A 36 -2.94 9.69 -11.39
C GLN A 36 -3.14 8.82 -12.63
N ILE A 37 -2.05 8.30 -13.20
CA ILE A 37 -2.09 7.44 -14.37
C ILE A 37 -2.81 6.11 -14.07
N HIS A 38 -2.63 5.55 -12.87
CA HIS A 38 -3.35 4.34 -12.45
C HIS A 38 -4.86 4.61 -12.25
N GLU A 39 -5.24 5.76 -11.69
CA GLU A 39 -6.65 6.16 -11.52
C GLU A 39 -7.39 6.31 -12.86
N ASP A 40 -6.72 6.81 -13.90
CA ASP A 40 -7.30 6.99 -15.24
C ASP A 40 -7.49 5.68 -16.03
N MET A 41 -6.82 4.58 -15.65
CA MET A 41 -6.83 3.31 -16.41
C MET A 41 -7.91 2.31 -16.02
N GLY A 42 -8.68 2.56 -14.96
CA GLY A 42 -9.79 1.69 -14.54
C GLY A 42 -9.36 0.39 -13.84
N GLU A 43 -8.16 -0.14 -14.08
CA GLU A 43 -7.49 -1.16 -13.25
C GLU A 43 -6.44 -0.51 -12.35
N VAL A 44 -6.91 -0.02 -11.20
CA VAL A 44 -6.05 0.60 -10.18
C VAL A 44 -5.31 -0.50 -9.41
N ASP A 45 -3.98 -0.52 -9.48
CA ASP A 45 -3.15 -1.39 -8.65
C ASP A 45 -2.96 -0.77 -7.26
N HIS A 46 -3.89 -1.11 -6.35
CA HIS A 46 -3.92 -0.59 -4.99
C HIS A 46 -2.69 -0.98 -4.16
N ALA A 47 -2.03 -2.11 -4.46
CA ALA A 47 -0.81 -2.53 -3.76
C ALA A 47 0.35 -1.63 -4.14
N THR A 48 0.54 -1.39 -5.44
CA THR A 48 1.56 -0.46 -5.94
C THR A 48 1.35 0.95 -5.37
N ILE A 49 0.12 1.47 -5.40
CA ILE A 49 -0.20 2.81 -4.88
C ILE A 49 0.04 2.91 -3.38
N CYS A 50 -0.38 1.94 -2.58
CA CYS A 50 -0.18 1.99 -1.13
C CYS A 50 1.31 1.90 -0.76
N GLN A 51 2.09 1.09 -1.49
CA GLN A 51 3.54 1.09 -1.35
C GLN A 51 4.13 2.47 -1.71
N CYS A 52 3.66 3.12 -2.78
CA CYS A 52 4.08 4.48 -3.11
C CYS A 52 3.80 5.44 -1.94
N LEU A 53 2.58 5.43 -1.41
CA LEU A 53 2.15 6.29 -0.31
C LEU A 53 2.93 6.04 0.98
N GLN A 54 3.32 4.81 1.24
CA GLN A 54 4.22 4.46 2.34
C GLN A 54 5.58 5.16 2.20
N PHE A 55 6.21 5.09 1.02
CA PHE A 55 7.45 5.85 0.76
C PHE A 55 7.26 7.37 0.84
N LEU A 56 6.07 7.86 0.46
CA LEU A 56 5.71 9.27 0.57
C LEU A 56 5.46 9.71 2.03
N GLY A 57 5.29 8.76 2.97
CA GLY A 57 4.88 9.03 4.35
C GLY A 57 3.44 9.51 4.47
N LYS A 58 2.57 9.17 3.51
CA LYS A 58 1.17 9.62 3.47
C LYS A 58 0.25 8.55 4.07
N ALA A 59 0.33 8.37 5.39
CA ALA A 59 -0.45 7.38 6.11
C ALA A 59 -1.98 7.61 6.01
N GLU A 60 -2.41 8.87 6.01
CA GLU A 60 -3.83 9.26 5.88
C GLU A 60 -4.46 8.76 4.57
N GLU A 61 -3.75 8.90 3.44
CA GLU A 61 -4.23 8.46 2.13
C GLU A 61 -4.33 6.93 2.05
N VAL A 62 -3.37 6.21 2.65
CA VAL A 62 -3.43 4.74 2.75
C VAL A 62 -4.64 4.31 3.57
N ALA A 63 -4.88 4.94 4.73
CA ALA A 63 -6.04 4.65 5.56
C ALA A 63 -7.36 4.89 4.81
N ARG A 64 -7.44 5.97 4.03
CA ARG A 64 -8.60 6.29 3.18
C ARG A 64 -8.82 5.22 2.10
N ILE A 65 -7.77 4.81 1.39
CA ILE A 65 -7.85 3.76 0.36
C ILE A 65 -8.31 2.44 0.97
N LEU A 66 -7.70 2.02 2.09
CA LEU A 66 -8.10 0.79 2.80
C LEU A 66 -9.57 0.83 3.20
N LYS A 67 -10.06 1.97 3.71
CA LYS A 67 -11.48 2.13 4.06
C LYS A 67 -12.39 2.00 2.85
N GLN A 68 -12.07 2.68 1.74
CA GLN A 68 -12.83 2.61 0.50
C GLN A 68 -12.88 1.19 -0.08
N LEU A 69 -11.76 0.46 0.00
CA LEU A 69 -11.68 -0.92 -0.48
C LEU A 69 -12.51 -1.89 0.38
N VAL A 70 -12.50 -1.71 1.72
CA VAL A 70 -13.29 -2.54 2.63
C VAL A 70 -14.80 -2.30 2.48
N GLU A 71 -15.22 -1.05 2.23
CA GLU A 71 -16.64 -0.68 2.03
C GLU A 71 -17.17 -1.01 0.63
N GLY A 72 -16.29 -1.44 -0.29
CA GLY A 72 -16.63 -1.75 -1.68
C GLY A 72 -17.16 -3.16 -1.91
N THR A 73 -16.76 -3.76 -3.03
CA THR A 73 -17.10 -5.14 -3.40
C THR A 73 -16.31 -6.16 -2.55
N PRO A 74 -16.77 -7.41 -2.41
CA PRO A 74 -16.02 -8.43 -1.68
C PRO A 74 -14.61 -8.68 -2.26
N GLN A 75 -14.42 -8.51 -3.56
CA GLN A 75 -13.10 -8.56 -4.21
C GLN A 75 -12.21 -7.39 -3.79
N GLN A 76 -12.77 -6.17 -3.69
CA GLN A 76 -12.04 -5.00 -3.19
C GLN A 76 -11.69 -5.14 -1.70
N ALA A 77 -12.57 -5.73 -0.90
CA ALA A 77 -12.28 -6.01 0.51
C ALA A 77 -11.11 -6.99 0.66
N LEU A 78 -11.01 -8.02 -0.20
CA LEU A 78 -9.84 -8.91 -0.23
C LEU A 78 -8.55 -8.16 -0.58
N LEU A 79 -8.59 -7.26 -1.58
CA LEU A 79 -7.45 -6.41 -1.91
C LEU A 79 -7.03 -5.53 -0.72
N ALA A 80 -7.99 -5.00 0.04
CA ALA A 80 -7.68 -4.23 1.25
C ALA A 80 -6.89 -5.05 2.28
N TYR A 81 -7.30 -6.31 2.50
CA TYR A 81 -6.58 -7.19 3.41
C TYR A 81 -5.17 -7.52 2.90
N GLN A 82 -5.00 -7.77 1.60
CA GLN A 82 -3.68 -8.01 1.02
C GLN A 82 -2.75 -6.82 1.23
N VAL A 83 -3.22 -5.60 0.92
CA VAL A 83 -2.45 -4.37 1.16
C VAL A 83 -2.13 -4.19 2.64
N ALA A 84 -3.08 -4.48 3.53
CA ALA A 84 -2.85 -4.39 4.98
C ALA A 84 -1.79 -5.39 5.47
N PHE A 85 -1.76 -6.61 4.93
CA PHE A 85 -0.72 -7.58 5.25
C PHE A 85 0.64 -7.14 4.72
N ASP A 86 0.72 -6.70 3.47
CA ASP A 86 1.95 -6.17 2.87
C ASP A 86 2.53 -4.99 3.68
N LEU A 87 1.67 -4.11 4.19
CA LEU A 87 2.07 -3.00 5.06
C LEU A 87 2.68 -3.48 6.38
N VAL A 88 2.11 -4.51 7.00
CA VAL A 88 2.66 -5.07 8.25
C VAL A 88 3.98 -5.81 7.99
N GLU A 89 4.10 -6.49 6.85
CA GLU A 89 5.32 -7.18 6.43
C GLU A 89 6.45 -6.23 5.99
N SER A 90 6.14 -4.96 5.71
CA SER A 90 7.12 -3.95 5.27
C SER A 90 8.15 -3.50 6.33
N GLU A 91 8.03 -4.00 7.56
CA GLU A 91 8.89 -3.67 8.74
C GLU A 91 8.86 -2.20 9.19
N ASP A 92 8.02 -1.35 8.59
CA ASP A 92 7.85 0.07 8.99
C ASP A 92 6.74 0.23 10.04
N GLN A 93 7.08 -0.10 11.30
CA GLN A 93 6.10 -0.06 12.40
C GLN A 93 5.57 1.36 12.68
N GLN A 94 6.37 2.40 12.47
CA GLN A 94 5.91 3.78 12.68
C GLN A 94 4.82 4.13 11.69
N PHE A 95 5.03 3.84 10.41
CA PHE A 95 4.03 4.09 9.38
C PHE A 95 2.74 3.28 9.64
N VAL A 96 2.86 2.01 10.03
CA VAL A 96 1.68 1.18 10.35
C VAL A 96 0.88 1.78 11.52
N MET A 97 1.55 2.26 12.56
CA MET A 97 0.86 2.94 13.68
C MET A 97 0.17 4.22 13.21
N ASP A 98 0.85 5.04 12.41
CA ASP A 98 0.27 6.26 11.85
C ASP A 98 -0.99 5.95 11.03
N VAL A 99 -0.94 4.94 10.15
CA VAL A 99 -2.12 4.47 9.40
C VAL A 99 -3.25 4.09 10.35
N LEU A 100 -2.98 3.30 11.39
CA LEU A 100 -3.99 2.90 12.38
C LEU A 100 -4.64 4.09 13.09
N THR A 101 -3.91 5.19 13.34
CA THR A 101 -4.51 6.40 13.95
C THR A 101 -5.50 7.10 13.03
N HIS A 102 -5.36 6.94 11.71
CA HIS A 102 -6.25 7.51 10.71
C HIS A 102 -7.42 6.58 10.35
N LEU A 103 -7.35 5.29 10.68
CA LEU A 103 -8.52 4.40 10.59
C LEU A 103 -9.50 4.70 11.72
N PRO A 104 -10.83 4.59 11.47
CA PRO A 104 -11.82 4.77 12.52
C PRO A 104 -11.57 3.75 13.64
N ALA A 105 -11.54 4.24 14.88
CA ALA A 105 -11.37 3.39 16.04
C ALA A 105 -12.46 2.31 16.04
N LYS A 106 -12.04 1.05 16.16
CA LYS A 106 -12.94 -0.08 16.31
C LYS A 106 -13.68 0.09 17.64
N ASP A 107 -14.96 0.40 17.59
CA ASP A 107 -15.85 0.18 18.74
C ASP A 107 -15.86 -1.34 19.04
N GLY A 108 -15.01 -1.77 19.96
CA GLY A 108 -15.24 -2.93 20.82
C GLY A 108 -15.11 -4.35 20.26
N GLY A 109 -14.36 -4.61 19.19
CA GLY A 109 -14.02 -6.00 18.81
C GLY A 109 -12.57 -6.36 19.17
N PRO A 110 -12.29 -7.59 19.65
CA PRO A 110 -10.96 -7.95 20.14
C PRO A 110 -9.92 -7.74 19.04
N ALA A 111 -8.83 -7.06 19.41
CA ALA A 111 -7.64 -6.97 18.57
C ALA A 111 -7.25 -8.39 18.15
N PRO A 112 -6.98 -8.65 16.85
CA PRO A 112 -6.39 -9.92 16.47
C PRO A 112 -5.09 -10.04 17.29
N ALA A 113 -5.05 -11.05 18.15
CA ALA A 113 -3.91 -11.35 18.98
C ALA A 113 -2.67 -11.35 18.10
N ALA A 114 -1.64 -10.63 18.57
CA ALA A 114 -0.30 -10.65 18.02
C ALA A 114 0.02 -12.06 17.49
N ALA A 115 0.39 -12.14 16.22
CA ALA A 115 0.88 -13.36 15.62
C ALA A 115 1.91 -14.00 16.57
N PRO A 116 1.81 -15.30 16.88
CA PRO A 116 2.76 -15.94 17.78
C PRO A 116 4.14 -15.82 17.16
N ALA A 117 5.06 -15.26 17.95
CA ALA A 117 6.48 -15.22 17.65
C ALA A 117 6.91 -16.60 17.16
N ALA A 118 7.61 -16.59 16.03
CA ALA A 118 8.24 -17.74 15.40
C ALA A 118 8.83 -18.68 16.46
N ALA A 119 8.31 -19.91 16.51
CA ALA A 119 8.98 -20.99 17.20
C ALA A 119 10.35 -21.19 16.52
N PRO A 120 11.48 -21.13 17.25
CA PRO A 120 12.74 -21.56 16.67
C PRO A 120 12.67 -23.08 16.49
N ALA A 121 12.70 -23.52 15.24
CA ALA A 121 13.06 -24.89 14.91
C ALA A 121 14.51 -25.10 15.34
N ALA A 122 14.74 -25.95 16.35
CA ALA A 122 16.06 -26.47 16.67
C ALA A 122 15.98 -27.84 17.35
N ALA A 123 16.67 -28.79 16.71
CA ALA A 123 17.08 -30.14 17.12
C ALA A 123 16.05 -31.27 17.03
#